data_AF-A0A833N087-F1
#
_entry.id   AF-A0A833N087-F1
#
_cell.length_a   1.000
_cell.length_b   1.000
_cell.length_c   1.000
_cell.angle_alpha   90.00
_cell.angle_beta   90.00
_cell.angle_gamma   90.00
#
_symmetry.space_group_name_H-M   'P 1'
#
loop_
_entity.id
_entity.type
_entity.pdbx_description
1 polymer ?
#
loop_
_entity_poly.entity_id
_entity_poly.type
_entity_poly.pdbx_seq_one_letter_code
_entity_poly.pdbx_strand_id
1 'polypeptide(L)'
;MGFINFNFKNINIDHKKYFLIFENIYNIEPRLFYWINLFPSKKDRYILTQFRHQNFLKYTGLELVIIDQHRMTYHRLPGAKPNGNGFVKTGKHCIQLNSMDEADINYFCVEKLNLLDLNCKHTTIAHDLKNKFIFLPCRKLNYQLFIPELIEIIMYGLEFHYQNSLINQNFNYLDKLNELIENIFKSDLDFRIIAICKRIQMTLFDFGTVKKIENKSINYTV
;
A
#
# COMPACT_ATOMS: atom_id res chain seq x y z
N MET A 1 -8.56 18.19 -21.34
CA MET A 1 -8.81 16.98 -20.53
C MET A 1 -9.59 17.40 -19.30
N GLY A 2 -10.87 17.05 -19.23
CA GLY A 2 -11.76 17.49 -18.14
C GLY A 2 -11.41 16.78 -16.84
N PHE A 3 -11.20 17.55 -15.78
CA PHE A 3 -11.12 17.03 -14.41
C PHE A 3 -12.51 16.52 -14.02
N ILE A 4 -12.67 15.21 -13.91
CA ILE A 4 -13.84 14.64 -13.23
C ILE A 4 -13.66 14.98 -11.75
N ASN A 5 -14.32 16.05 -11.34
CA ASN A 5 -14.40 16.46 -9.94
C ASN A 5 -15.35 15.46 -9.27
N PHE A 6 -14.81 14.33 -8.79
CA PHE A 6 -15.58 13.36 -8.01
C PHE A 6 -16.05 14.07 -6.73
N ASN A 7 -17.31 14.49 -6.76
CA ASN A 7 -17.98 15.11 -5.63
C ASN A 7 -18.27 13.99 -4.62
N PHE A 8 -17.29 13.65 -3.78
CA PHE A 8 -17.39 12.67 -2.68
C PHE A 8 -18.39 13.07 -1.57
N LYS A 9 -19.31 14.00 -1.85
CA LYS A 9 -20.34 14.42 -0.91
C LYS A 9 -21.40 13.32 -0.81
N ASN A 10 -21.41 12.65 0.34
CA ASN A 10 -22.45 11.76 0.87
C ASN A 10 -22.45 10.28 0.43
N ILE A 11 -21.30 9.70 0.10
CA ILE A 11 -21.15 8.24 0.20
C ILE A 11 -20.39 7.96 1.50
N ASN A 12 -21.00 7.20 2.41
CA ASN A 12 -20.33 6.73 3.62
C ASN A 12 -19.34 5.61 3.20
N ILE A 13 -18.21 6.01 2.62
CA ILE A 13 -17.22 5.06 2.12
C ILE A 13 -16.50 4.45 3.31
N ASP A 14 -16.65 3.14 3.46
CA ASP A 14 -16.00 2.38 4.52
C ASP A 14 -14.52 2.15 4.20
N HIS A 15 -13.66 3.03 4.71
CA HIS A 15 -12.21 2.93 4.58
C HIS A 15 -11.64 1.58 5.04
N LYS A 16 -12.30 0.87 5.96
CA LYS A 16 -11.82 -0.43 6.44
C LYS A 16 -11.86 -1.49 5.35
N LYS A 17 -12.84 -1.43 4.45
CA LYS A 17 -12.91 -2.33 3.28
C LYS A 17 -11.73 -2.08 2.35
N TYR A 18 -11.44 -0.82 2.03
CA TYR A 18 -10.27 -0.45 1.20
C TYR A 18 -8.96 -0.90 1.85
N PHE A 19 -8.81 -0.67 3.15
CA PHE A 19 -7.61 -1.10 3.87
C PHE A 19 -7.42 -2.62 3.83
N LEU A 20 -8.48 -3.39 4.08
CA LEU A 20 -8.43 -4.85 4.03
C LEU A 20 -8.04 -5.38 2.65
N ILE A 21 -8.58 -4.77 1.57
CA ILE A 21 -8.19 -5.15 0.20
C ILE A 21 -6.74 -4.80 -0.08
N PHE A 22 -6.29 -3.60 0.31
CA PHE A 22 -4.89 -3.22 0.22
C PHE A 22 -3.99 -4.24 0.94
N GLU A 23 -4.30 -4.60 2.18
CA GLU A 23 -3.53 -5.54 2.98
C GLU A 23 -3.49 -6.94 2.35
N ASN A 24 -4.63 -7.42 1.85
CA ASN A 24 -4.67 -8.70 1.14
C ASN A 24 -3.77 -8.68 -0.10
N ILE A 25 -3.82 -7.63 -0.92
CA ILE A 25 -2.93 -7.51 -2.09
C ILE A 25 -1.47 -7.45 -1.66
N TYR A 26 -1.15 -6.64 -0.64
CA TYR A 26 0.20 -6.52 -0.11
C TYR A 26 0.74 -7.88 0.37
N ASN A 27 -0.06 -8.67 1.09
CA ASN A 27 0.34 -9.96 1.63
C ASN A 27 0.57 -11.03 0.55
N ILE A 28 -0.04 -10.90 -0.64
CA ILE A 28 0.21 -11.83 -1.73
C ILE A 28 1.58 -11.54 -2.38
N GLU A 29 1.93 -10.27 -2.62
CA GLU A 29 3.25 -9.90 -3.15
C GLU A 29 3.73 -8.55 -2.60
N PRO A 30 4.39 -8.54 -1.42
CA PRO A 30 4.85 -7.29 -0.80
C PRO A 30 5.87 -6.52 -1.64
N ARG A 31 6.65 -7.23 -2.47
CA ARG A 31 7.75 -6.64 -3.25
C ARG A 31 7.28 -5.65 -4.31
N LEU A 32 5.99 -5.66 -4.69
CA LEU A 32 5.42 -4.68 -5.63
C LEU A 32 5.38 -3.28 -5.03
N PHE A 33 5.23 -3.21 -3.72
CA PHE A 33 5.02 -1.98 -3.00
C PHE A 33 6.33 -1.52 -2.37
N TYR A 34 7.36 -1.30 -3.18
CA TYR A 34 8.70 -0.90 -2.70
C TYR A 34 8.69 0.40 -1.86
N TRP A 35 7.64 1.22 -1.98
CA TRP A 35 7.42 2.45 -1.21
C TRP A 35 6.53 2.26 0.04
N ILE A 36 6.07 1.04 0.30
CA ILE A 36 5.24 0.67 1.45
C ILE A 36 6.00 -0.37 2.28
N ASN A 37 6.37 0.01 3.49
CA ASN A 37 7.18 -0.81 4.38
C ASN A 37 6.35 -1.26 5.58
N LEU A 38 6.58 -2.48 6.07
CA LEU A 38 5.99 -2.90 7.33
C LEU A 38 6.53 -2.06 8.49
N PHE A 39 5.66 -1.79 9.47
CA PHE A 39 6.06 -1.10 10.68
C PHE A 39 6.90 -2.06 11.55
N PRO A 40 8.08 -1.64 12.03
CA PRO A 40 9.04 -2.51 12.73
C PRO A 40 8.49 -3.38 13.87
N SER A 41 7.59 -2.82 14.68
CA SER A 41 7.12 -3.44 15.92
C SER A 41 5.69 -3.98 15.82
N LYS A 42 4.98 -3.75 14.70
CA LYS A 42 3.55 -4.05 14.55
C LYS A 42 3.26 -4.52 13.13
N LYS A 43 2.82 -5.77 12.99
CA LYS A 43 2.63 -6.42 11.68
C LYS A 43 1.51 -5.81 10.84
N ASP A 44 0.47 -5.29 11.47
CA ASP A 44 -0.72 -4.77 10.77
C ASP A 44 -0.66 -3.24 10.57
N ARG A 45 0.56 -2.72 10.47
CA ARG A 45 0.84 -1.30 10.32
C ARG A 45 1.87 -1.10 9.23
N TYR A 46 1.65 -0.09 8.40
CA TYR A 46 2.43 0.16 7.20
C TYR A 46 2.93 1.60 7.18
N ILE A 47 4.13 1.78 6.65
CA ILE A 47 4.80 3.06 6.45
C ILE A 47 4.85 3.33 4.95
N LEU A 48 4.15 4.37 4.53
CA LEU A 48 4.18 4.89 3.17
C LEU A 48 5.19 6.03 3.10
N THR A 49 6.09 5.94 2.13
CA THR A 49 7.16 6.92 1.90
C THR A 49 6.98 7.68 0.58
N GLN A 50 6.11 7.20 -0.30
CA GLN A 50 5.70 7.82 -1.54
C GLN A 50 4.19 7.69 -1.74
N PHE A 51 3.63 8.58 -2.56
CA PHE A 51 2.22 8.61 -2.91
C PHE A 51 2.05 8.47 -4.43
N ARG A 52 0.89 8.00 -4.86
CA ARG A 52 0.52 7.72 -6.25
C ARG A 52 -0.53 8.68 -6.75
N HIS A 53 -1.48 9.05 -5.90
CA HIS A 53 -2.59 9.94 -6.24
C HIS A 53 -2.14 11.40 -6.28
N GLN A 54 -2.59 12.13 -7.31
CA GLN A 54 -2.15 13.50 -7.61
C GLN A 54 -2.24 14.49 -6.45
N ASN A 55 -3.28 14.37 -5.61
CA ASN A 55 -3.47 15.26 -4.46
C ASN A 55 -2.37 15.13 -3.40
N PHE A 56 -1.68 13.98 -3.41
CA PHE A 56 -0.66 13.63 -2.43
C PHE A 56 0.77 13.65 -2.99
N LEU A 57 0.96 13.75 -4.31
CA LEU A 57 2.29 13.74 -4.93
C LEU A 57 3.24 14.82 -4.38
N LYS A 58 2.71 15.98 -4.00
CA LYS A 58 3.49 17.07 -3.37
C LYS A 58 4.09 16.73 -2.01
N TYR A 59 3.69 15.62 -1.40
CA TYR A 59 4.20 15.12 -0.11
C TYR A 59 5.24 13.99 -0.30
N THR A 60 5.67 13.71 -1.53
CA THR A 60 6.61 12.61 -1.80
C THR A 60 8.00 12.92 -1.25
N GLY A 61 8.62 11.98 -0.54
CA GLY A 61 10.02 12.05 -0.11
C GLY A 61 10.32 13.03 1.03
N LEU A 62 9.30 13.72 1.56
CA LEU A 62 9.42 14.68 2.65
C LEU A 62 8.75 14.20 3.94
N GLU A 63 7.85 13.22 3.84
CA GLU A 63 7.00 12.77 4.93
C GLU A 63 6.84 11.26 5.01
N LEU A 64 6.43 10.82 6.20
CA LEU A 64 6.08 9.44 6.52
C LEU A 64 4.61 9.40 6.85
N VAL A 65 3.87 8.54 6.14
CA VAL A 65 2.49 8.22 6.47
C VAL A 65 2.46 6.84 7.10
N ILE A 66 1.87 6.75 8.27
CA ILE A 66 1.65 5.49 8.97
C ILE A 66 0.16 5.18 8.89
N ILE A 67 -0.16 3.99 8.38
CA ILE A 67 -1.53 3.49 8.26
C ILE A 67 -1.69 2.15 8.97
N ASP A 68 -2.82 2.00 9.64
CA ASP A 68 -3.39 0.70 10.02
C ASP A 68 -4.88 0.66 9.65
N GLN A 69 -5.65 -0.33 10.12
CA GLN A 69 -7.09 -0.41 9.80
C GLN A 69 -7.93 0.69 10.47
N HIS A 70 -7.38 1.38 11.47
CA HIS A 70 -8.13 2.28 12.34
C HIS A 70 -7.65 3.73 12.27
N ARG A 71 -6.36 3.93 11.98
CA ARG A 71 -5.67 5.20 12.16
C ARG A 71 -4.67 5.45 11.06
N MET A 72 -4.75 6.69 10.56
CA MET A 72 -3.80 7.24 9.63
C MET A 72 -3.13 8.45 10.27
N THR A 73 -1.82 8.40 10.31
CA THR A 73 -0.98 9.46 10.88
C THR A 73 0.10 9.87 9.90
N TYR A 74 0.54 11.10 10.05
CA TYR A 74 1.49 11.72 9.15
C TYR A 74 2.53 12.50 9.94
N HIS A 75 3.79 12.28 9.56
CA HIS A 75 4.97 12.82 10.21
C HIS A 75 5.88 13.47 9.17
N ARG A 76 6.34 14.69 9.44
CA ARG A 76 7.26 15.41 8.56
C ARG A 76 8.69 15.14 8.97
N LEU A 77 9.55 14.84 8.00
CA LEU A 77 10.98 14.79 8.28
C LEU A 77 11.53 16.20 8.54
N PRO A 78 12.66 16.32 9.27
CA PRO A 78 13.28 17.62 9.51
C PRO A 78 13.62 18.33 8.20
N GLY A 79 13.11 19.56 8.04
CA GLY A 79 13.28 20.38 6.84
C GLY A 79 12.13 20.29 5.82
N ALA A 80 11.20 19.35 5.97
CA ALA A 80 9.97 19.28 5.18
C ALA A 80 9.02 20.44 5.51
N LYS A 81 8.29 20.94 4.52
CA LYS A 81 7.32 22.05 4.66
C LYS A 81 5.92 21.63 4.23
N PRO A 82 4.85 22.22 4.81
CA PRO A 82 3.46 21.82 4.51
C PRO A 82 3.02 21.94 3.05
N ASN A 83 3.71 22.77 2.26
CA ASN A 83 3.43 22.98 0.85
C ASN A 83 4.23 22.06 -0.08
N GLY A 84 5.04 21.14 0.45
CA GLY A 84 5.90 20.26 -0.36
C GLY A 84 7.22 20.91 -0.83
N ASN A 85 7.45 22.19 -0.51
CA ASN A 85 8.65 22.92 -0.95
C ASN A 85 9.76 22.91 0.11
N GLY A 86 9.74 21.92 1.01
CA GLY A 86 10.76 21.74 2.03
C GLY A 86 12.01 21.07 1.47
N PHE A 87 13.13 21.22 2.16
CA PHE A 87 14.36 20.50 1.84
C PHE A 87 14.70 19.54 2.96
N VAL A 88 14.59 18.24 2.69
CA VAL A 88 15.06 17.18 3.59
C VAL A 88 16.40 16.67 3.08
N LYS A 89 17.43 16.78 3.92
CA LYS A 89 18.79 16.35 3.63
C LYS A 89 18.83 14.86 3.27
N THR A 90 19.66 14.47 2.30
CA THR A 90 19.93 13.05 2.01
C THR A 90 20.71 12.38 3.16
N GLY A 91 20.58 11.07 3.27
CA GLY A 91 21.21 10.26 4.30
C GLY A 91 20.23 9.66 5.32
N LYS A 92 20.78 9.15 6.43
CA LYS A 92 20.05 8.47 7.48
C LYS A 92 19.41 9.46 8.46
N HIS A 93 18.11 9.32 8.69
CA HIS A 93 17.31 10.06 9.65
C HIS A 93 16.82 9.10 10.72
N CYS A 94 17.26 9.26 11.96
CA CYS A 94 16.78 8.46 13.08
C CYS A 94 15.69 9.24 13.82
N ILE A 95 14.50 8.64 13.89
CA ILE A 95 13.28 9.34 14.25
C ILE A 95 12.55 8.65 15.39
N GLN A 96 12.01 9.47 16.28
CA GLN A 96 11.13 9.04 17.35
C GLN A 96 9.71 9.45 16.97
N LEU A 97 8.79 8.47 16.96
CA LEU A 97 7.39 8.69 16.67
C LEU A 97 6.52 8.30 17.86
N ASN A 98 5.54 9.14 18.15
CA ASN A 98 4.44 8.77 19.03
C ASN A 98 3.24 8.46 18.13
N SER A 99 2.65 7.28 18.29
CA SER A 99 1.32 7.01 17.79
C SER A 99 0.34 7.71 18.72
N MET A 100 -0.53 8.58 18.19
CA MET A 100 -1.33 9.55 18.98
C MET A 100 -2.15 8.93 20.11
N ASP A 101 -2.49 7.65 20.03
CA ASP A 101 -3.27 6.95 21.07
C ASP A 101 -2.58 5.65 21.54
N GLU A 102 -1.27 5.54 21.39
CA GLU A 102 -0.49 4.47 22.00
C GLU A 102 0.51 5.08 22.99
N ALA A 103 0.62 4.46 24.16
CA ALA A 103 1.70 4.77 25.11
C ALA A 103 3.09 4.43 24.52
N ASP A 104 3.12 3.61 23.47
CA ASP A 104 4.34 3.11 22.85
C ASP A 104 5.04 4.18 22.02
N ILE A 105 6.21 4.61 22.50
CA ILE A 105 7.14 5.40 21.71
C ILE A 105 7.90 4.46 20.77
N ASN A 106 7.89 4.77 19.48
CA ASN A 106 8.55 3.96 18.46
C ASN A 106 9.79 4.66 17.93
N TYR A 107 10.85 3.88 17.71
CA TYR A 107 12.16 4.34 17.29
C TYR A 107 12.61 3.56 16.07
N PHE A 108 12.90 4.24 14.97
CA PHE A 108 13.52 3.61 13.80
C PHE A 108 14.26 4.66 12.97
N CYS A 109 15.02 4.21 11.98
CA CYS A 109 15.69 5.12 11.06
C CYS A 109 15.17 4.92 9.64
N VAL A 110 15.10 6.01 8.89
CA VAL A 110 14.77 6.02 7.47
C VAL A 110 15.95 6.61 6.70
N GLU A 111 16.20 6.11 5.49
CA GLU A 111 17.31 6.54 4.65
C GLU A 111 16.75 7.26 3.41
N LYS A 112 17.08 8.53 3.25
CA LYS A 112 16.73 9.31 2.06
C LYS A 112 17.88 9.24 1.06
N LEU A 113 17.66 8.55 -0.06
CA LEU A 113 18.71 8.32 -1.07
C LEU A 113 18.83 9.50 -2.03
N ASN A 114 17.70 10.06 -2.47
CA ASN A 114 17.66 11.20 -3.39
C ASN A 114 16.50 12.13 -3.05
N LEU A 115 16.03 12.95 -4.00
CA LEU A 115 14.93 13.89 -3.77
C LEU A 115 13.57 13.20 -3.54
N LEU A 116 13.36 12.03 -4.12
CA LEU A 116 12.07 11.34 -4.17
C LEU A 116 12.06 10.01 -3.42
N ASP A 117 13.23 9.38 -3.26
CA ASP A 117 13.35 8.04 -2.71
C ASP A 117 13.72 8.07 -1.24
N LEU A 118 12.81 7.51 -0.45
CA LEU A 118 12.99 7.28 0.96
C LEU A 118 12.79 5.80 1.25
N ASN A 119 13.88 5.16 1.62
CA ASN A 119 13.94 3.75 1.97
C ASN A 119 13.83 3.60 3.49
N CYS A 120 12.84 2.85 3.96
CA CYS A 120 12.71 2.54 5.37
C CYS A 120 13.49 1.25 5.66
N LYS A 121 14.75 1.38 6.10
CA LYS A 121 15.51 0.22 6.59
C LYS A 121 15.32 0.10 8.09
N HIS A 122 14.70 -1.01 8.50
CA HIS A 122 14.65 -1.38 9.90
C HIS A 122 16.08 -1.41 10.47
N THR A 123 16.33 -0.56 11.46
CA THR A 123 17.50 -0.71 12.32
C THR A 123 16.94 -1.05 13.70
N THR A 124 17.15 -2.27 14.17
CA THR A 124 16.89 -2.63 15.57
C THR A 124 17.88 -1.83 16.41
N ILE A 125 17.41 -0.96 17.29
CA ILE A 125 18.28 -0.03 18.01
C ILE A 125 18.25 -0.36 19.50
N ALA A 126 19.46 -0.52 20.06
CA ALA A 126 19.69 -0.58 21.50
C ALA A 126 19.21 0.73 22.16
N HIS A 127 18.59 0.63 23.34
CA HIS A 127 18.01 1.76 24.08
C HIS A 127 18.99 2.92 24.34
N ASP A 128 20.29 2.66 24.23
CA ASP A 128 21.42 3.53 24.55
C ASP A 128 21.60 4.68 23.53
N LEU A 129 20.91 4.62 22.39
CA LEU A 129 21.02 5.62 21.30
C LEU A 129 19.87 6.65 21.28
N LYS A 130 18.98 6.68 22.29
CA LYS A 130 17.81 7.58 22.36
C LYS A 130 18.13 9.05 22.08
N ASN A 131 19.30 9.55 22.52
CA ASN A 131 19.72 10.94 22.31
C ASN A 131 20.00 11.32 20.84
N LYS A 132 20.04 10.35 19.92
CA LYS A 132 20.26 10.58 18.47
C LYS A 132 18.96 10.67 17.67
N PHE A 133 17.81 10.46 18.31
CA PHE A 133 16.52 10.44 17.62
C PHE A 133 15.86 11.81 17.64
N ILE A 134 15.34 12.21 16.48
CA ILE A 134 14.57 13.44 16.34
C ILE A 134 13.10 13.09 16.50
N PHE A 135 12.44 13.73 17.48
CA PHE A 135 11.01 13.60 17.65
C PHE A 135 10.26 14.22 16.47
N LEU A 136 9.41 13.44 15.81
CA LEU A 136 8.54 13.95 14.75
C LEU A 136 7.10 14.10 15.27
N PRO A 137 6.55 15.32 15.27
CA PRO A 137 5.17 15.54 15.68
C PRO A 137 4.19 14.70 14.86
N CYS A 138 3.23 14.09 15.54
CA CYS A 138 2.18 13.32 14.90
C CYS A 138 1.01 14.22 14.49
N ARG A 139 0.50 14.01 13.26
CA ARG A 139 -0.71 14.66 12.76
C ARG A 139 -1.68 13.61 12.29
N LYS A 140 -2.93 13.67 12.78
CA LYS A 140 -4.00 12.79 12.31
C LYS A 140 -4.41 13.21 10.90
N LEU A 141 -4.56 12.23 10.02
CA LEU A 141 -5.17 12.43 8.71
C LEU A 141 -6.58 11.83 8.70
N ASN A 142 -7.46 12.47 7.93
CA ASN A 142 -8.79 11.93 7.69
C ASN A 142 -8.70 10.85 6.60
N TYR A 143 -9.07 9.62 6.94
CA TYR A 143 -9.14 8.50 6.00
C TYR A 143 -9.92 8.83 4.74
N GLN A 144 -11.01 9.58 4.85
CA GLN A 144 -11.85 9.90 3.69
C GLN A 144 -11.07 10.65 2.61
N LEU A 145 -10.12 11.50 3.00
CA LEU A 145 -9.26 12.23 2.06
C LEU A 145 -8.20 11.33 1.43
N PHE A 146 -7.87 10.21 2.08
CA PHE A 146 -6.85 9.26 1.67
C PHE A 146 -7.40 8.08 0.85
N ILE A 147 -8.71 7.84 0.87
CA ILE A 147 -9.35 6.80 0.04
C ILE A 147 -8.91 6.84 -1.44
N PRO A 148 -8.81 8.01 -2.10
CA PRO A 148 -8.27 8.07 -3.46
C PRO A 148 -6.86 7.48 -3.60
N GLU A 149 -5.98 7.69 -2.62
CA GLU A 149 -4.64 7.08 -2.61
C GLU A 149 -4.71 5.57 -2.43
N LEU A 150 -5.54 5.08 -1.50
CA LEU A 150 -5.74 3.62 -1.33
C LEU A 150 -6.27 2.98 -2.61
N ILE A 151 -7.16 3.65 -3.33
CA ILE A 151 -7.65 3.16 -4.62
C ILE A 151 -6.49 3.02 -5.63
N GLU A 152 -5.63 4.04 -5.77
CA GLU A 152 -4.50 3.97 -6.69
C GLU A 152 -3.50 2.87 -6.31
N ILE A 153 -3.26 2.66 -5.01
CA ILE A 153 -2.41 1.57 -4.51
C ILE A 153 -3.01 0.20 -4.87
N ILE A 154 -4.30 0.00 -4.60
CA ILE A 154 -5.03 -1.24 -4.92
C ILE A 154 -5.00 -1.50 -6.43
N MET A 155 -5.34 -0.49 -7.23
CA MET A 155 -5.37 -0.58 -8.68
C MET A 155 -4.00 -0.96 -9.25
N TYR A 156 -2.92 -0.38 -8.71
CA TYR A 156 -1.57 -0.72 -9.13
C TYR A 156 -1.23 -2.19 -8.86
N GLY A 157 -1.53 -2.69 -7.66
CA GLY A 157 -1.29 -4.09 -7.32
C GLY A 157 -2.11 -5.05 -8.18
N LEU A 158 -3.40 -4.77 -8.37
CA LEU A 158 -4.28 -5.58 -9.23
C LEU A 158 -3.82 -5.59 -10.69
N GLU A 159 -3.38 -4.46 -11.24
CA GLU A 159 -2.86 -4.39 -12.61
C GLU A 159 -1.58 -5.21 -12.76
N PHE A 160 -0.66 -5.13 -11.81
CA PHE A 160 0.53 -5.96 -11.83
C PHE A 160 0.16 -7.46 -11.83
N HIS A 161 -0.79 -7.86 -10.98
CA HIS A 161 -1.27 -9.23 -10.91
C HIS A 161 -2.00 -9.69 -12.16
N TYR A 162 -2.73 -8.79 -12.82
CA TYR A 162 -3.31 -9.04 -14.14
C TYR A 162 -2.22 -9.34 -15.18
N GLN A 163 -1.21 -8.48 -15.29
CA GLN A 163 -0.10 -8.66 -16.23
C GLN A 163 0.67 -9.96 -15.97
N ASN A 164 0.93 -10.29 -14.70
CA ASN A 164 1.56 -11.56 -14.34
C ASN A 164 0.70 -12.78 -14.64
N SER A 165 -0.63 -12.67 -14.47
CA SER A 165 -1.55 -13.75 -14.83
C SER A 165 -1.45 -14.06 -16.32
N LEU A 166 -1.33 -13.04 -17.18
CA LEU A 166 -1.14 -13.23 -18.63
C LEU A 166 0.18 -13.95 -18.98
N ILE A 167 1.26 -13.70 -18.22
CA ILE A 167 2.61 -14.23 -18.50
C ILE A 167 2.84 -15.62 -17.87
N ASN A 168 1.99 -16.02 -16.92
CA ASN A 168 1.74 -17.39 -16.47
C ASN A 168 2.96 -18.20 -15.97
N GLN A 169 3.35 -18.03 -14.70
CA GLN A 169 4.44 -18.84 -14.10
C GLN A 169 4.20 -19.39 -12.67
N ASN A 170 3.04 -19.20 -12.03
CA ASN A 170 2.86 -19.74 -10.67
C ASN A 170 1.40 -19.97 -10.23
N PHE A 171 0.95 -21.22 -10.24
CA PHE A 171 -0.44 -21.59 -9.92
C PHE A 171 -0.84 -21.31 -8.45
N ASN A 172 0.08 -21.44 -7.50
CA ASN A 172 -0.21 -21.22 -6.06
C ASN A 172 -0.62 -19.78 -5.73
N TYR A 173 -0.18 -18.84 -6.57
CA TYR A 173 -0.48 -17.42 -6.44
C TYR A 173 -1.88 -17.09 -7.01
N LEU A 174 -2.35 -17.84 -8.02
CA LEU A 174 -3.63 -17.61 -8.70
C LEU A 174 -4.84 -17.94 -7.82
N ASP A 175 -4.77 -19.00 -6.99
CA ASP A 175 -5.86 -19.37 -6.10
C ASP A 175 -6.16 -18.27 -5.06
N LYS A 176 -5.10 -17.71 -4.46
CA LYS A 176 -5.20 -16.57 -3.53
C LYS A 176 -5.76 -15.33 -4.22
N LEU A 177 -5.32 -15.07 -5.45
CA LEU A 177 -5.83 -13.94 -6.24
C LEU A 177 -7.31 -14.13 -6.59
N ASN A 178 -7.75 -15.35 -6.91
CA ASN A 178 -9.15 -15.64 -7.18
C ASN A 178 -10.04 -15.42 -5.95
N GLU A 179 -9.62 -15.92 -4.78
CA GLU A 179 -10.33 -15.69 -3.51
C GLU A 179 -10.47 -14.18 -3.21
N LEU A 180 -9.39 -13.42 -3.39
CA LEU A 180 -9.41 -11.96 -3.24
C LEU A 180 -10.43 -11.31 -4.19
N ILE A 181 -10.45 -11.71 -5.46
CA ILE A 181 -11.37 -11.17 -6.47
C ILE A 181 -12.83 -11.46 -6.13
N GLU A 182 -13.15 -12.67 -5.67
CA GLU A 182 -14.49 -13.03 -5.24
C GLU A 182 -14.96 -12.17 -4.06
N ASN A 183 -14.06 -11.89 -3.11
CA ASN A 183 -14.34 -11.00 -1.99
C ASN A 183 -14.57 -9.56 -2.45
N ILE A 184 -13.82 -9.07 -3.44
CA ILE A 184 -14.01 -7.74 -4.02
C ILE A 184 -15.38 -7.64 -4.72
N PHE A 185 -15.81 -8.65 -5.47
CA PHE A 185 -17.13 -8.60 -6.15
C PHE A 185 -18.32 -8.57 -5.20
N LYS A 186 -18.16 -9.07 -3.97
CA LYS A 186 -19.18 -9.01 -2.91
C LYS A 186 -19.18 -7.68 -2.16
N SER A 187 -18.34 -6.72 -2.55
CA SER A 187 -18.13 -5.47 -1.83
C SER A 187 -18.53 -4.23 -2.64
N ASP A 188 -18.93 -3.17 -1.95
CA ASP A 188 -19.33 -1.88 -2.54
C ASP A 188 -18.12 -0.96 -2.84
N LEU A 189 -17.06 -1.51 -3.43
CA LEU A 189 -15.84 -0.76 -3.74
C LEU A 189 -15.97 0.08 -5.02
N ASP A 190 -14.98 0.95 -5.22
CA ASP A 190 -14.86 1.80 -6.42
C ASP A 190 -14.99 0.94 -7.69
N PHE A 191 -15.82 1.38 -8.63
CA PHE A 191 -16.11 0.65 -9.87
C PHE A 191 -14.84 0.35 -10.69
N ARG A 192 -13.77 1.16 -10.55
CA ARG A 192 -12.48 0.93 -11.20
C ARG A 192 -11.81 -0.34 -10.67
N ILE A 193 -11.88 -0.58 -9.36
CA ILE A 193 -11.36 -1.80 -8.71
C ILE A 193 -12.15 -3.01 -9.21
N ILE A 194 -13.48 -2.89 -9.30
CA ILE A 194 -14.34 -3.95 -9.85
C ILE A 194 -14.00 -4.23 -11.32
N ALA A 195 -13.78 -3.19 -12.12
CA ALA A 195 -13.49 -3.32 -13.54
C ALA A 195 -12.17 -4.07 -13.81
N ILE A 196 -11.11 -3.79 -13.04
CA ILE A 196 -9.85 -4.52 -13.16
C ILE A 196 -9.97 -5.97 -12.67
N CYS A 197 -10.73 -6.23 -11.60
CA CYS A 197 -11.01 -7.58 -11.13
C CYS A 197 -11.73 -8.43 -12.19
N LYS A 198 -12.66 -7.85 -12.95
CA LYS A 198 -13.33 -8.53 -14.07
C LYS A 198 -12.33 -8.97 -15.15
N ARG A 199 -11.36 -8.12 -15.49
CA ARG A 199 -10.31 -8.45 -16.47
C ARG A 199 -9.46 -9.62 -15.98
N ILE A 200 -9.05 -9.60 -14.71
CA ILE A 200 -8.30 -10.70 -14.11
C ILE A 200 -9.12 -11.99 -14.12
N GLN A 201 -10.39 -11.95 -13.71
CA GLN A 201 -11.25 -13.13 -13.67
C GLN A 201 -11.41 -13.78 -15.06
N MET A 202 -11.58 -12.99 -16.12
CA MET A 202 -11.64 -13.51 -17.49
C MET A 202 -10.37 -14.28 -17.86
N THR A 203 -9.21 -13.72 -17.56
CA THR A 203 -7.92 -14.37 -17.80
C THR A 203 -7.76 -15.66 -16.97
N LEU A 204 -8.18 -15.66 -15.71
CA LEU A 204 -8.12 -16.85 -14.85
C LEU A 204 -9.02 -17.99 -15.36
N PHE A 205 -10.21 -17.66 -15.88
CA PHE A 205 -11.13 -18.64 -16.47
C PHE A 205 -10.50 -19.36 -17.67
N ASP A 206 -9.84 -18.61 -18.56
CA ASP A 206 -9.14 -19.18 -19.71
C ASP A 206 -8.08 -20.21 -19.27
N PHE A 207 -7.30 -19.92 -18.24
CA PHE A 207 -6.30 -20.85 -17.68
C PHE A 207 -6.91 -22.08 -17.00
N GLY A 208 -8.00 -21.92 -16.24
CA GLY A 208 -8.71 -23.04 -15.63
C GLY A 208 -9.25 -24.03 -16.67
N THR A 209 -9.58 -23.53 -17.85
CA THR A 209 -10.03 -24.32 -19.00
C THR A 209 -8.85 -25.08 -19.63
N VAL A 210 -7.70 -24.43 -19.83
CA VAL A 210 -6.47 -25.06 -20.35
C VAL A 210 -5.97 -26.17 -19.40
N LYS A 211 -5.90 -25.93 -18.09
CA LYS A 211 -5.45 -26.92 -17.10
C LYS A 211 -6.35 -28.16 -17.06
N LYS A 212 -7.67 -27.99 -17.27
CA LYS A 212 -8.63 -29.11 -17.38
C LYS A 212 -8.43 -29.91 -18.66
N ILE A 213 -7.99 -29.27 -19.76
CA ILE A 213 -7.67 -29.95 -21.02
C ILE A 213 -6.39 -30.77 -20.85
N GLU A 214 -5.32 -30.18 -20.29
CA GLU A 214 -4.05 -30.87 -20.04
C GLU A 214 -4.22 -32.09 -19.12
N ASN A 215 -5.00 -31.96 -18.04
CA ASN A 215 -5.27 -33.09 -17.14
C ASN A 215 -6.18 -34.16 -17.78
N LYS A 216 -7.00 -33.82 -18.77
CA LYS A 216 -7.81 -34.79 -19.52
C LYS A 216 -7.00 -35.53 -20.58
N SER A 217 -5.98 -34.91 -21.18
CA SER A 217 -5.08 -35.57 -22.12
C SER A 217 -4.15 -36.61 -21.48
N ILE A 218 -4.01 -36.64 -20.16
CA ILE A 218 -3.20 -37.62 -19.43
C ILE A 218 -3.97 -38.93 -19.15
N ASN A 219 -5.29 -38.97 -19.35
CA ASN A 219 -6.12 -40.16 -19.09
C ASN A 219 -6.37 -41.07 -20.30
N TYR A 220 -5.61 -40.93 -21.39
CA TYR A 220 -5.66 -41.85 -22.53
C TYR A 220 -4.30 -42.52 -22.75
N THR A 221 -3.90 -43.36 -21.80
CA THR A 221 -2.93 -44.45 -22.01
C THR A 221 -3.09 -45.48 -20.89
N VAL A 222 -4.11 -46.33 -21.00
CA VAL A 222 -4.04 -47.77 -20.70
C VAL A 222 -5.00 -48.47 -21.66
#